data_AF-A0A139RAF2-F1
#
_entry.id   AF-A0A139RAF2-F1
#
_cell.length_a   1.000
_cell.length_b   1.000
_cell.length_c   1.000
_cell.angle_alpha   90.00
_cell.angle_beta   90.00
_cell.angle_gamma   90.00
#
_symmetry.space_group_name_H-M   'P 1'
#
loop_
_entity.id
_entity.type
_entity.pdbx_description
1 polymer ?
#
loop_
_entity_poly.entity_id
_entity_poly.type
_entity_poly.pdbx_seq_one_letter_code
_entity_poly.pdbx_strand_id
1 'polypeptide(L)'
;MSHAVLPGIAIAALLGIPYYWGAGVFGLLAALIINFIAEHTPLKTDAAIGLTFSSFFALGTIIMTAGHSTTKLTDILFGNILAVSGGDLISSLVIGLIVILVVAIFYRELYLTTFDRSYAQAQGIRANLFRNLLVVMITLVIIVALRAVGVILVTALLITPAASARLLVKRFQPMIWLSAAFGVLSAFVGLFLSYTFDWPSGPAIVVTGAVIFILSFIAHTGLRLQNRHA
;
A
#
# COMPACT_ATOMS: atom_id res chain seq x y z
N MET A 1 -4.34 -2.06 -6.88
CA MET A 1 -5.56 -2.81 -6.52
C MET A 1 -6.54 -1.96 -5.69
N SER A 2 -6.15 -1.40 -4.53
CA SER A 2 -7.09 -0.76 -3.58
C SER A 2 -7.83 0.52 -4.04
N HIS A 3 -7.43 1.15 -5.15
CA HIS A 3 -7.92 2.47 -5.58
C HIS A 3 -8.72 2.49 -6.87
N ALA A 4 -8.66 1.42 -7.64
CA ALA A 4 -9.54 1.26 -8.80
C ALA A 4 -10.99 0.97 -8.36
N VAL A 5 -11.25 1.06 -7.07
CA VAL A 5 -12.50 0.78 -6.40
C VAL A 5 -13.28 2.08 -6.10
N LEU A 6 -12.59 3.22 -6.12
CA LEU A 6 -13.14 4.56 -5.87
C LEU A 6 -14.39 4.90 -6.68
N PRO A 7 -14.45 4.68 -8.01
CA PRO A 7 -15.67 4.95 -8.76
C PRO A 7 -16.84 4.07 -8.32
N GLY A 8 -16.58 2.83 -7.89
CA GLY A 8 -17.62 1.97 -7.32
C GLY A 8 -18.12 2.44 -5.96
N ILE A 9 -17.23 2.94 -5.11
CA ILE A 9 -17.59 3.53 -3.81
C ILE A 9 -18.37 4.83 -4.02
N ALA A 10 -17.97 5.67 -5.00
CA ALA A 10 -18.66 6.90 -5.37
C ALA A 10 -20.09 6.63 -5.82
N ILE A 11 -20.28 5.65 -6.72
CA ILE A 11 -21.60 5.27 -7.22
C ILE A 11 -22.46 4.66 -6.11
N ALA A 12 -21.90 3.80 -5.26
CA ALA A 12 -22.61 3.24 -4.10
C ALA A 12 -23.05 4.33 -3.12
N ALA A 13 -22.21 5.35 -2.89
CA ALA A 13 -22.54 6.49 -2.05
C ALA A 13 -23.69 7.34 -2.62
N LEU A 14 -23.74 7.55 -3.94
CA LEU A 14 -24.83 8.28 -4.61
C LEU A 14 -26.15 7.51 -4.58
N LEU A 15 -26.09 6.17 -4.69
CA LEU A 15 -27.26 5.30 -4.72
C LEU A 15 -27.71 4.84 -3.32
N GLY A 16 -26.99 5.22 -2.25
CA GLY A 16 -27.30 4.81 -0.88
C GLY A 16 -27.10 3.32 -0.57
N ILE A 17 -26.32 2.62 -1.40
CA ILE A 17 -26.07 1.17 -1.29
C ILE A 17 -24.82 0.95 -0.42
N PRO A 18 -24.70 -0.18 0.31
CA PRO A 18 -23.51 -0.43 1.11
C PRO A 18 -22.22 -0.44 0.27
N TYR A 19 -21.18 0.26 0.78
CA TYR A 19 -19.94 0.50 0.05
C TYR A 19 -19.22 -0.78 -0.42
N TYR A 20 -19.38 -1.90 0.29
CA TYR A 20 -18.72 -3.17 -0.05
C TYR A 20 -19.19 -3.75 -1.39
N TRP A 21 -20.44 -3.50 -1.80
CA TRP A 21 -20.96 -3.95 -3.09
C TRP A 21 -20.36 -3.16 -4.25
N GLY A 22 -20.39 -1.83 -4.15
CA GLY A 22 -19.74 -0.95 -5.14
C GLY A 22 -18.24 -1.23 -5.22
N ALA A 23 -17.63 -1.47 -4.06
CA ALA A 23 -16.21 -1.79 -3.98
C ALA A 23 -15.86 -3.14 -4.64
N GLY A 24 -16.65 -4.18 -4.37
CA GLY A 24 -16.43 -5.50 -4.94
C GLY A 24 -16.52 -5.52 -6.47
N VAL A 25 -17.57 -4.89 -7.02
CA VAL A 25 -17.82 -4.86 -8.48
C VAL A 25 -16.72 -4.11 -9.21
N PHE A 26 -16.38 -2.90 -8.76
CA PHE A 26 -15.35 -2.10 -9.43
C PHE A 26 -13.93 -2.63 -9.18
N GLY A 27 -13.67 -3.24 -8.02
CA GLY A 27 -12.42 -3.95 -7.77
C GLY A 27 -12.21 -5.13 -8.72
N LEU A 28 -13.27 -5.90 -9.00
CA LEU A 28 -13.22 -7.01 -9.96
C LEU A 28 -13.04 -6.50 -11.39
N LEU A 29 -13.79 -5.47 -11.79
CA LEU A 29 -13.65 -4.82 -13.10
C LEU A 29 -12.22 -4.31 -13.32
N ALA A 30 -11.64 -3.64 -12.32
CA ALA A 30 -10.29 -3.15 -12.40
C ALA A 30 -9.26 -4.29 -12.52
N ALA A 31 -9.43 -5.38 -11.77
CA ALA A 31 -8.56 -6.54 -11.89
C ALA A 31 -8.63 -7.16 -13.30
N LEU A 32 -9.83 -7.28 -13.87
CA LEU A 32 -10.04 -7.77 -15.23
C LEU A 32 -9.40 -6.85 -16.27
N ILE A 33 -9.56 -5.53 -16.15
CA ILE A 33 -8.97 -4.55 -17.07
C ILE A 33 -7.45 -4.54 -16.98
N ILE A 34 -6.89 -4.58 -15.77
CA ILE A 34 -5.44 -4.69 -15.58
C ILE A 34 -4.91 -5.95 -16.26
N ASN A 35 -5.58 -7.09 -16.06
CA ASN A 35 -5.15 -8.36 -16.64
C ASN A 35 -5.31 -8.35 -18.17
N PHE A 36 -6.40 -7.80 -18.68
CA PHE A 36 -6.64 -7.64 -20.11
C PHE A 36 -5.56 -6.78 -20.78
N ILE A 37 -5.21 -5.62 -20.19
CA ILE A 37 -4.15 -4.74 -20.69
C ILE A 37 -2.79 -5.44 -20.60
N ALA A 38 -2.51 -6.17 -19.52
CA ALA A 38 -1.25 -6.90 -19.38
C ALA A 38 -1.10 -8.05 -20.39
N GLU A 39 -2.20 -8.69 -20.80
CA GLU A 39 -2.21 -9.81 -21.74
C GLU A 39 -2.23 -9.35 -23.22
N HIS A 40 -2.88 -8.22 -23.53
CA HIS A 40 -3.14 -7.79 -24.92
C HIS A 40 -2.27 -6.61 -25.38
N THR A 41 -1.37 -6.11 -24.53
CA THR A 41 -0.51 -4.95 -24.83
C THR A 41 0.92 -5.24 -24.41
N PRO A 42 1.95 -4.68 -25.10
CA PRO A 42 3.36 -4.79 -24.67
C PRO A 42 3.68 -3.99 -23.39
N LEU A 43 2.67 -3.45 -22.71
CA LEU A 43 2.83 -2.68 -21.49
C LEU A 43 3.23 -3.61 -20.34
N LYS A 44 4.22 -3.18 -19.56
CA LYS A 44 4.57 -3.86 -18.30
C LYS A 44 3.37 -3.83 -17.36
N THR A 45 3.18 -4.89 -16.58
CA THR A 45 2.09 -5.02 -15.60
C THR A 45 2.00 -3.81 -14.67
N ASP A 46 3.14 -3.24 -14.27
CA ASP A 46 3.20 -2.03 -13.45
C ASP A 46 2.60 -0.79 -14.14
N ALA A 47 2.79 -0.66 -15.46
CA ALA A 47 2.21 0.43 -16.25
C ALA A 47 0.71 0.23 -16.48
N ALA A 48 0.26 -1.01 -16.70
CA ALA A 48 -1.16 -1.35 -16.81
C ALA A 48 -1.91 -1.08 -15.50
N ILE A 49 -1.29 -1.41 -14.35
CA ILE A 49 -1.80 -1.08 -13.02
C ILE A 49 -1.88 0.44 -12.86
N GLY A 50 -0.82 1.19 -13.18
CA GLY A 50 -0.78 2.65 -13.04
C GLY A 50 -1.78 3.39 -13.93
N LEU A 51 -1.99 2.93 -15.16
CA LEU A 51 -2.95 3.51 -16.09
C LEU A 51 -4.39 3.28 -15.62
N THR A 52 -4.76 2.02 -15.37
CA THR A 52 -6.10 1.66 -14.91
C THR A 52 -6.44 2.36 -13.60
N PHE A 53 -5.47 2.41 -12.69
CA PHE A 53 -5.57 3.15 -11.44
C PHE A 53 -5.88 4.63 -11.67
N SER A 54 -5.08 5.32 -12.47
CA SER A 54 -5.19 6.77 -12.64
C SER A 54 -6.51 7.15 -13.31
N SER A 55 -6.94 6.34 -14.28
CA SER A 55 -8.22 6.50 -14.96
C SER A 55 -9.42 6.28 -14.04
N PHE A 56 -9.42 5.20 -13.25
CA PHE A 56 -10.53 4.90 -12.34
C PHE A 56 -10.57 5.89 -11.17
N PHE A 57 -9.41 6.29 -10.66
CA PHE A 57 -9.29 7.34 -9.67
C PHE A 57 -9.92 8.64 -10.19
N ALA A 58 -9.49 9.14 -11.35
CA ALA A 58 -10.06 10.34 -11.97
C ALA A 58 -11.57 10.24 -12.19
N LEU A 59 -12.06 9.09 -12.67
CA LEU A 59 -13.49 8.82 -12.84
C LEU A 59 -14.25 8.89 -11.52
N GLY A 60 -13.75 8.24 -10.47
CA GLY A 60 -14.35 8.26 -9.15
C GLY A 60 -14.39 9.66 -8.57
N THR A 61 -13.33 10.45 -8.74
CA THR A 61 -13.28 11.84 -8.28
C THR A 61 -14.33 12.69 -8.99
N ILE A 62 -14.48 12.59 -10.31
CA ILE A 62 -15.47 13.34 -11.11
C ILE A 62 -16.91 13.03 -10.66
N ILE A 63 -17.25 11.75 -10.51
CA ILE A 63 -18.60 11.32 -10.10
C ILE A 63 -18.96 11.92 -8.73
N MET A 64 -17.99 11.97 -7.83
CA MET A 64 -18.20 12.29 -6.44
C MET A 64 -18.14 13.81 -6.18
N THR A 65 -17.41 14.59 -6.99
CA THR A 65 -17.54 16.05 -7.05
C THR A 65 -18.86 16.50 -7.67
N ALA A 66 -19.38 15.80 -8.69
CA ALA A 66 -20.69 16.11 -9.26
C ALA A 66 -21.85 15.90 -8.25
N GLY A 67 -21.69 14.98 -7.31
CA GLY A 67 -22.67 14.66 -6.27
C GLY A 67 -22.68 15.56 -5.02
N HIS A 68 -21.94 16.67 -5.01
CA HIS A 68 -21.85 17.61 -3.85
C HIS A 68 -21.40 16.96 -2.51
N SER A 69 -20.75 15.79 -2.55
CA SER A 69 -20.32 15.04 -1.35
C SER A 69 -18.80 15.10 -1.12
N THR A 70 -18.19 16.26 -1.34
CA THR A 70 -16.73 16.46 -1.28
C THR A 70 -16.12 16.17 0.09
N THR A 71 -16.86 16.36 1.19
CA THR A 71 -16.40 16.12 2.56
C THR A 71 -16.18 14.65 2.88
N LYS A 72 -17.07 13.76 2.40
CA LYS A 72 -16.91 12.29 2.57
C LYS A 72 -15.79 11.72 1.68
N LEU A 73 -15.51 12.39 0.56
CA LEU A 73 -14.42 12.07 -0.37
C LEU A 73 -13.06 12.21 0.28
N THR A 74 -12.81 13.36 0.89
CA THR A 74 -11.54 13.65 1.55
C THR A 74 -11.26 12.68 2.69
N ASP A 75 -12.28 12.33 3.48
CA ASP A 75 -12.14 11.37 4.58
C ASP A 75 -11.82 9.95 4.09
N ILE A 76 -12.41 9.52 2.96
CA ILE A 76 -12.12 8.19 2.38
C ILE A 76 -10.74 8.15 1.70
N LEU A 77 -10.36 9.24 1.02
CA LEU A 77 -9.10 9.33 0.26
C LEU A 77 -7.89 9.49 1.15
N PHE A 78 -7.98 10.38 2.14
CA PHE A 78 -6.87 10.79 2.99
C PHE A 78 -6.94 10.22 4.41
N GLY A 79 -8.07 9.59 4.77
CA GLY A 79 -8.31 9.12 6.12
C GLY A 79 -8.59 10.27 7.07
N ASN A 80 -9.28 9.98 8.17
CA ASN A 80 -9.34 10.88 9.31
C ASN A 80 -8.81 10.15 10.53
N ILE A 81 -7.52 10.36 10.82
CA ILE A 81 -6.83 9.77 11.98
C ILE A 81 -7.51 10.17 13.29
N LEU A 82 -8.19 11.33 13.33
CA LEU A 82 -8.92 11.82 14.49
C LEU A 82 -10.30 11.16 14.65
N ALA A 83 -10.84 10.55 13.59
CA ALA A 83 -12.14 9.84 13.61
C ALA A 83 -12.00 8.33 13.87
N VAL A 84 -10.78 7.84 14.14
CA VAL A 84 -10.52 6.42 14.42
C VAL A 84 -11.20 6.03 15.72
N SER A 85 -12.10 5.05 15.65
CA SER A 85 -12.78 4.51 16.83
C SER A 85 -11.85 3.59 17.63
N GLY A 86 -12.10 3.45 18.94
CA GLY A 86 -11.34 2.51 19.78
C GLY A 86 -11.41 1.05 19.30
N GLY A 87 -12.51 0.67 18.63
CA GLY A 87 -12.67 -0.65 18.01
C GLY A 87 -11.74 -0.85 16.81
N ASP A 88 -11.57 0.18 15.98
CA ASP A 88 -10.65 0.13 14.83
C ASP A 88 -9.19 0.01 15.29
N LEU A 89 -8.82 0.68 16.39
CA LEU A 89 -7.50 0.57 17.00
C LEU A 89 -7.21 -0.86 17.50
N ILE A 90 -8.14 -1.47 18.23
CA ILE A 90 -8.00 -2.85 18.74
C ILE A 90 -7.89 -3.83 17.57
N SER A 91 -8.73 -3.69 16.54
CA SER A 91 -8.68 -4.57 15.36
C SER A 91 -7.34 -4.47 14.61
N SER A 92 -6.79 -3.26 14.49
CA SER A 92 -5.47 -2.99 13.91
C SER A 92 -4.35 -3.63 14.73
N LEU A 93 -4.43 -3.53 16.05
CA LEU A 93 -3.45 -4.13 16.95
C LEU A 93 -3.47 -5.66 16.85
N VAL A 94 -4.64 -6.28 16.93
CA VAL A 94 -4.80 -7.74 16.88
C VAL A 94 -4.32 -8.30 15.55
N ILE A 95 -4.77 -7.73 14.43
CA ILE A 95 -4.40 -8.21 13.10
C ILE A 95 -2.91 -7.95 12.82
N GLY A 96 -2.38 -6.80 13.24
CA GLY A 96 -0.95 -6.51 13.17
C GLY A 96 -0.11 -7.53 13.93
N LEU A 97 -0.52 -7.90 15.15
CA LEU A 97 0.19 -8.89 15.97
C LEU A 97 0.18 -10.28 15.32
N ILE A 98 -0.98 -10.71 14.79
CA ILE A 98 -1.12 -11.98 14.07
C ILE A 98 -0.19 -12.01 12.86
N VAL A 99 -0.16 -10.93 12.08
CA VAL A 99 0.69 -10.83 10.88
C VAL A 99 2.16 -10.91 11.26
N ILE A 100 2.61 -10.16 12.28
CA ILE A 100 4.00 -10.19 12.76
C ILE A 100 4.36 -11.60 13.25
N LEU A 101 3.48 -12.25 14.00
CA LEU A 101 3.70 -13.61 14.51
C LEU A 101 3.86 -14.62 13.35
N VAL A 102 2.99 -14.56 12.34
CA VAL A 102 3.05 -15.44 11.17
C VAL A 102 4.33 -15.18 10.37
N VAL A 103 4.74 -13.91 10.19
CA VAL A 103 6.03 -13.59 9.54
C VAL A 103 7.21 -14.14 10.34
N ALA A 104 7.18 -14.04 11.67
CA ALA A 104 8.26 -14.52 12.53
C ALA A 104 8.38 -16.05 12.48
N ILE A 105 7.25 -16.78 12.50
CA ILE A 105 7.22 -18.25 12.46
C ILE A 105 7.63 -18.78 11.07
N PHE A 106 7.11 -18.20 9.99
CA PHE A 106 7.31 -18.68 8.62
C PHE A 106 8.33 -17.85 7.81
N TYR A 107 9.28 -17.21 8.50
CA TYR A 107 10.24 -16.29 7.89
C TYR A 107 11.02 -16.94 6.73
N ARG A 108 11.50 -18.18 6.93
CA ARG A 108 12.33 -18.89 5.94
C ARG A 108 11.53 -19.22 4.69
N GLU A 109 10.30 -19.71 4.85
CA GLU A 109 9.42 -20.11 3.77
C GLU A 109 8.93 -18.90 2.96
N LEU A 110 8.57 -17.81 3.64
CA LEU A 110 8.19 -16.54 3.01
C LEU A 110 9.36 -15.92 2.25
N TYR A 111 10.58 -15.97 2.82
CA TYR A 111 11.79 -15.51 2.14
C TYR A 111 12.08 -16.30 0.87
N LEU A 112 12.15 -17.63 0.97
CA LEU A 112 12.49 -18.49 -0.16
C LEU A 112 11.46 -18.37 -1.29
N THR A 113 10.16 -18.32 -0.95
CA THR A 113 9.11 -18.20 -1.97
C THR A 113 9.05 -16.82 -2.64
N THR A 114 9.53 -15.76 -1.98
CA THR A 114 9.58 -14.40 -2.55
C THR A 114 10.78 -14.20 -3.48
N PHE A 115 11.94 -14.74 -3.14
CA PHE A 115 13.17 -14.51 -3.90
C PHE A 115 13.52 -15.63 -4.89
N ASP A 116 13.19 -16.88 -4.59
CA ASP A 116 13.49 -18.01 -5.46
C ASP A 116 12.44 -19.13 -5.33
N ARG A 117 11.37 -18.98 -6.11
CA ARG A 117 10.25 -19.94 -6.13
C ARG A 117 10.67 -21.33 -6.59
N SER A 118 11.62 -21.42 -7.51
CA SER A 118 12.11 -22.68 -8.07
C SER A 118 12.93 -23.44 -7.01
N TYR A 119 13.79 -22.74 -6.28
CA TYR A 119 14.56 -23.29 -5.17
C TYR A 119 13.67 -23.69 -3.98
N ALA A 120 12.61 -22.91 -3.69
CA ALA A 120 11.63 -23.26 -2.67
C ALA A 120 10.91 -24.58 -3.00
N GLN A 121 10.50 -24.77 -4.26
CA GLN A 121 9.86 -26.00 -4.71
C GLN A 121 10.82 -27.20 -4.67
N ALA A 122 12.08 -27.00 -5.04
CA ALA A 122 13.12 -28.03 -4.94
C ALA A 122 13.39 -28.48 -3.49
N GLN A 123 13.23 -27.59 -2.50
CA GLN A 123 13.29 -27.93 -1.07
C GLN A 123 12.00 -28.53 -0.49
N GLY A 124 11.00 -28.85 -1.33
CA GLY A 124 9.74 -29.44 -0.87
C GLY A 124 8.76 -28.45 -0.26
N ILE A 125 9.03 -27.15 -0.33
CA ILE A 125 8.13 -26.10 0.17
C ILE A 125 6.96 -25.96 -0.81
N ARG A 126 5.73 -26.00 -0.29
CA ARG A 126 4.51 -25.74 -1.07
C ARG A 126 4.43 -24.25 -1.43
N ALA A 127 5.21 -23.81 -2.41
CA ALA A 127 5.35 -22.39 -2.77
C ALA A 127 4.02 -21.69 -3.09
N ASN A 128 3.01 -22.42 -3.57
CA ASN A 128 1.66 -21.90 -3.78
C ASN A 128 0.95 -21.54 -2.47
N LEU A 129 1.11 -22.34 -1.42
CA LEU A 129 0.51 -22.08 -0.11
C LEU A 129 1.07 -20.80 0.50
N PHE A 130 2.39 -20.65 0.54
CA PHE A 130 3.06 -19.49 1.13
C PHE A 130 2.87 -18.21 0.32
N ARG A 131 2.80 -18.30 -1.01
CA ARG A 131 2.39 -17.15 -1.84
C ARG A 131 0.98 -16.71 -1.48
N ASN A 132 0.03 -17.65 -1.39
CA ASN A 132 -1.35 -17.31 -1.05
C ASN A 132 -1.44 -16.76 0.38
N LEU A 133 -0.70 -17.33 1.33
CA LEU A 133 -0.59 -16.81 2.69
C LEU A 133 -0.09 -15.36 2.70
N LEU A 134 0.97 -15.05 1.95
CA LEU A 134 1.50 -13.70 1.82
C LEU A 134 0.47 -12.72 1.24
N VAL A 135 -0.27 -13.13 0.20
CA VAL A 135 -1.36 -12.32 -0.39
C VAL A 135 -2.49 -12.09 0.62
N VAL A 136 -2.89 -13.11 1.38
CA VAL A 136 -3.91 -13.00 2.43
C VAL A 136 -3.46 -12.04 3.53
N MET A 137 -2.20 -12.15 3.99
CA MET A 137 -1.65 -11.26 5.01
C MET A 137 -1.62 -9.80 4.53
N ILE A 138 -1.15 -9.54 3.32
CA ILE A 138 -1.16 -8.20 2.72
C ILE A 138 -2.60 -7.67 2.65
N THR A 139 -3.54 -8.50 2.21
CA THR A 139 -4.95 -8.12 2.10
C THR A 139 -5.56 -7.76 3.45
N LEU A 140 -5.30 -8.54 4.49
CA LEU A 140 -5.76 -8.27 5.86
C LEU A 140 -5.20 -6.94 6.38
N VAL A 141 -3.89 -6.73 6.23
CA VAL A 141 -3.24 -5.46 6.63
C VAL A 141 -3.85 -4.28 5.89
N ILE A 142 -4.08 -4.40 4.58
CA ILE A 142 -4.72 -3.34 3.79
C ILE A 142 -6.13 -3.05 4.32
N ILE A 143 -6.99 -4.05 4.48
CA ILE A 143 -8.39 -3.85 4.89
C ILE A 143 -8.49 -3.07 6.20
N VAL A 144 -7.62 -3.39 7.16
CA VAL A 144 -7.61 -2.74 8.47
C VAL A 144 -7.04 -1.32 8.38
N ALA A 145 -5.91 -1.16 7.68
CA ALA A 145 -5.27 0.14 7.53
C ALA A 145 -6.14 1.13 6.73
N LEU A 146 -6.95 0.65 5.79
CA LEU A 146 -7.87 1.47 4.99
C LEU A 146 -8.87 2.22 5.86
N ARG A 147 -9.36 1.62 6.96
CA ARG A 147 -10.33 2.27 7.85
C ARG A 147 -9.72 3.41 8.65
N ALA A 148 -8.48 3.24 9.11
CA ALA A 148 -7.84 4.21 9.98
C ALA A 148 -7.20 5.39 9.21
N VAL A 149 -6.70 5.12 8.00
CA VAL A 149 -5.71 5.99 7.36
C VAL A 149 -6.08 6.36 5.92
N GLY A 150 -7.06 5.68 5.31
CA GLY A 150 -7.50 5.98 3.93
C GLY A 150 -6.62 5.36 2.84
N VAL A 151 -7.17 5.32 1.62
CA VAL A 151 -6.62 4.47 0.56
C VAL A 151 -5.24 4.95 0.08
N ILE A 152 -5.04 6.26 -0.07
CA ILE A 152 -3.82 6.83 -0.67
C ILE A 152 -2.62 6.56 0.23
N LEU A 153 -2.83 6.79 1.53
CA LEU A 153 -1.77 6.66 2.50
C LEU A 153 -1.38 5.20 2.74
N VAL A 154 -2.34 4.25 2.71
CA VAL A 154 -2.03 2.81 2.76
C VAL A 154 -1.12 2.39 1.61
N THR A 155 -1.41 2.80 0.37
CA THR A 155 -0.56 2.45 -0.76
C THR A 155 0.83 3.09 -0.70
N ALA A 156 0.93 4.33 -0.24
CA ALA A 156 2.20 5.01 -0.09
C ALA A 156 3.07 4.35 0.99
N LEU A 157 2.48 4.02 2.15
CA LEU A 157 3.20 3.39 3.27
C LEU A 157 3.53 1.92 3.03
N LEU A 158 2.83 1.23 2.12
CA LEU A 158 3.20 -0.13 1.72
C LEU A 158 4.41 -0.16 0.78
N ILE A 159 4.52 0.82 -0.12
CA ILE A 159 5.49 0.79 -1.22
C ILE A 159 6.75 1.59 -0.88
N THR A 160 6.59 2.85 -0.45
CA THR A 160 7.68 3.81 -0.29
C THR A 160 8.72 3.38 0.73
N PRO A 161 8.39 3.03 1.99
CA PRO A 161 9.41 2.65 2.96
C PRO A 161 10.12 1.33 2.60
N ALA A 162 9.41 0.38 1.97
CA ALA A 162 10.00 -0.86 1.50
C ALA A 162 10.99 -0.61 0.35
N ALA A 163 10.65 0.29 -0.57
CA ALA A 163 11.54 0.70 -1.66
C ALA A 163 12.77 1.45 -1.12
N SER A 164 12.58 2.38 -0.18
CA SER A 164 13.67 3.12 0.50
C SER A 164 14.64 2.17 1.21
N ALA A 165 14.11 1.19 1.96
CA ALA A 165 14.93 0.22 2.68
C ALA A 165 15.72 -0.70 1.73
N ARG A 166 15.10 -1.11 0.62
CA ARG A 166 15.75 -1.96 -0.39
C ARG A 166 16.90 -1.26 -1.12
N LEU A 167 16.85 0.06 -1.24
CA LEU A 167 17.96 0.85 -1.81
C LEU A 167 19.18 0.85 -0.88
N LEU A 168 18.97 0.81 0.44
CA LEU A 168 20.05 0.90 1.43
C LEU A 168 20.61 -0.46 1.82
N VAL A 169 19.79 -1.51 1.84
CA VAL A 169 20.22 -2.84 2.32
C VAL A 169 19.83 -3.96 1.35
N LYS A 170 20.79 -4.85 1.09
CA LYS A 170 20.62 -6.03 0.22
C LYS A 170 20.13 -7.28 0.96
N ARG A 171 20.25 -7.32 2.29
CA ARG A 171 19.82 -8.45 3.13
C ARG A 171 18.34 -8.27 3.49
N PHE A 172 17.56 -9.35 3.46
CA PHE A 172 16.11 -9.31 3.69
C PHE A 172 15.74 -8.95 5.13
N GLN A 173 16.41 -9.53 6.12
CA GLN A 173 16.13 -9.29 7.53
C GLN A 173 16.28 -7.82 7.93
N PRO A 174 17.40 -7.13 7.60
CA PRO A 174 17.51 -5.70 7.87
C PRO A 174 16.54 -4.85 7.02
N MET A 175 16.16 -5.31 5.82
CA MET A 175 15.21 -4.60 4.97
C MET A 175 13.81 -4.52 5.61
N ILE A 176 13.35 -5.59 6.27
CA ILE A 176 12.08 -5.59 7.02
C ILE A 176 12.10 -4.55 8.13
N TRP A 177 13.14 -4.57 8.98
CA TRP A 177 13.26 -3.64 10.10
C TRP A 177 13.42 -2.19 9.65
N LEU A 178 14.24 -1.95 8.63
CA LEU A 178 14.46 -0.61 8.10
C LEU A 178 13.21 -0.05 7.41
N SER A 179 12.46 -0.88 6.69
CA SER A 179 11.17 -0.51 6.11
C SER A 179 10.16 -0.16 7.21
N ALA A 180 10.09 -0.96 8.28
CA ALA A 180 9.20 -0.67 9.41
C ALA A 180 9.59 0.66 10.08
N ALA A 181 10.89 0.89 10.31
CA ALA A 181 11.39 2.13 10.89
C ALA A 181 11.05 3.35 10.02
N PHE A 182 11.27 3.29 8.70
CA PHE A 182 10.90 4.37 7.78
C PHE A 182 9.39 4.61 7.73
N GLY A 183 8.58 3.56 7.79
CA GLY A 183 7.13 3.68 7.89
C GLY A 183 6.71 4.47 9.13
N VAL A 184 7.21 4.07 10.31
CA VAL A 184 6.93 4.76 11.59
C VAL A 184 7.43 6.21 11.55
N LEU A 185 8.64 6.43 11.06
CA LEU A 185 9.25 7.76 11.01
C LEU A 185 8.49 8.70 10.07
N SER A 186 8.05 8.18 8.91
CA SER A 186 7.20 8.94 7.99
C SER A 186 5.85 9.32 8.59
N ALA A 187 5.22 8.38 9.32
CA ALA A 187 3.94 8.62 9.98
C ALA A 187 4.08 9.65 11.12
N PHE A 188 5.10 9.51 11.96
CA PHE A 188 5.34 10.40 13.09
C PHE A 188 5.67 11.82 12.64
N VAL A 189 6.64 11.98 11.73
CA VAL A 189 7.06 13.29 11.23
C VAL A 189 5.97 13.92 10.36
N GLY A 190 5.29 13.13 9.52
CA GLY A 190 4.17 13.63 8.71
C GLY A 190 2.99 14.09 9.53
N LEU A 191 2.67 13.40 10.64
CA LEU A 191 1.61 13.82 11.56
C LEU A 191 2.01 15.07 12.34
N PHE A 192 3.26 15.17 12.78
CA PHE A 192 3.78 16.37 13.45
C PHE A 192 3.74 17.60 12.53
N LEU A 193 4.11 17.44 11.26
CA LEU A 193 4.00 18.50 10.26
C LEU A 193 2.54 18.87 9.96
N SER A 194 1.66 17.88 9.86
CA SER A 194 0.22 18.09 9.72
C SER A 194 -0.35 18.93 10.87
N TYR A 195 0.03 18.62 12.11
CA TYR A 195 -0.38 19.40 13.29
C TYR A 195 0.18 20.83 13.30
N THR A 196 1.42 21.02 12.85
CA THR A 196 2.08 22.34 12.89
C THR A 196 1.60 23.28 11.77
N PHE A 197 1.37 22.73 10.57
CA PHE A 197 1.04 23.50 9.37
C PHE A 197 -0.44 23.44 8.98
N ASP A 198 -1.29 22.79 9.81
CA ASP A 198 -2.72 22.55 9.57
C ASP A 198 -3.00 21.87 8.21
N TRP A 199 -2.07 20.99 7.79
CA TRP A 199 -2.20 20.24 6.55
C TRP A 199 -3.00 18.96 6.77
N PRO A 200 -3.69 18.45 5.73
CA PRO A 200 -4.28 17.12 5.80
C PRO A 200 -3.22 16.06 6.13
N SER A 201 -3.51 15.22 7.13
CA SER A 201 -2.56 14.26 7.69
C SER A 201 -2.11 13.19 6.70
N GLY A 202 -3.02 12.70 5.85
CA GLY A 202 -2.74 11.77 4.76
C GLY A 202 -1.60 12.25 3.84
N PRO A 203 -1.79 13.37 3.11
CA PRO A 203 -0.78 13.96 2.23
C PRO A 203 0.54 14.29 2.94
N ALA A 204 0.51 14.82 4.16
CA ALA A 204 1.72 15.18 4.91
C ALA A 204 2.61 13.95 5.18
N ILE A 205 2.01 12.79 5.50
CA ILE A 205 2.75 11.55 5.69
C ILE A 205 3.31 11.02 4.37
N VAL A 206 2.55 11.09 3.28
CA VAL A 206 3.03 10.67 1.94
C VAL A 206 4.24 11.51 1.51
N VAL A 207 4.18 12.83 1.66
CA VAL A 207 5.28 13.74 1.30
C VAL A 207 6.51 13.44 2.15
N THR A 208 6.34 13.21 3.44
CA THR A 208 7.43 12.84 4.34
C THR A 208 8.08 11.51 3.92
N GLY A 209 7.27 10.49 3.59
CA GLY A 209 7.76 9.23 3.04
C GLY A 209 8.54 9.40 1.74
N ALA A 210 8.07 10.28 0.84
CA ALA A 210 8.75 10.60 -0.41
C ALA A 210 10.11 11.27 -0.16
N VAL A 211 10.21 12.17 0.83
CA VAL A 211 11.49 12.77 1.24
C VAL A 211 12.46 11.70 1.75
N ILE A 212 12.00 10.78 2.60
CA ILE A 212 12.83 9.65 3.09
C ILE A 212 13.32 8.79 1.91
N PHE A 213 12.48 8.53 0.91
CA PHE A 213 12.87 7.81 -0.30
C PHE A 213 13.93 8.56 -1.11
N ILE A 214 13.75 9.86 -1.34
CA ILE A 214 14.73 10.69 -2.07
C ILE A 214 16.07 10.70 -1.34
N LEU A 215 16.08 10.86 -0.02
CA LEU A 215 17.31 10.78 0.79
C LEU A 215 17.99 9.41 0.67
N SER A 216 17.21 8.34 0.73
CA SER A 216 17.71 6.97 0.55
C SER A 216 18.29 6.74 -0.85
N PHE A 217 17.66 7.31 -1.87
CA PHE A 217 18.11 7.23 -3.27
C PHE A 217 19.42 8.00 -3.51
N ILE A 218 19.54 9.21 -2.95
CA ILE A 218 20.77 9.99 -3.00
C ILE A 218 21.91 9.25 -2.29
N ALA A 219 21.66 8.73 -1.08
CA ALA A 219 22.64 7.95 -0.32
C ALA A 219 23.10 6.71 -1.10
N HIS A 220 22.18 5.94 -1.70
CA HIS A 220 22.53 4.79 -2.53
C HIS A 220 23.35 5.18 -3.77
N THR A 221 23.00 6.27 -4.44
CA THR A 221 23.72 6.76 -5.62
C THR A 221 25.13 7.25 -5.27
N GLY A 222 25.28 7.96 -4.15
CA GLY A 222 26.59 8.38 -3.63
C GLY A 222 27.50 7.21 -3.30
N LEU A 223 26.98 6.18 -2.62
CA LEU A 223 27.72 4.94 -2.31
C LEU A 223 28.17 4.19 -3.58
N ARG A 224 27.36 4.22 -4.64
CA ARG A 224 27.70 3.59 -5.94
C ARG A 224 28.81 4.32 -6.70
N LEU A 225 28.88 5.65 -6.58
CA LEU A 225 29.94 6.44 -7.20
C LEU A 225 31.28 6.23 -6.48
N GLN A 226 31.26 6.10 -5.15
CA GLN A 226 32.47 5.84 -4.37
C GLN A 226 33.09 4.47 -4.66
N ASN A 227 32.25 3.43 -4.84
CA ASN A 227 32.71 2.09 -5.25
C ASN A 227 33.09 1.95 -6.74
N ARG A 228 32.88 2.98 -7.56
CA ARG A 228 33.37 3.01 -8.95
C ARG A 228 34.80 3.57 -9.06
N HIS A 229 35.29 4.20 -8.00
CA HIS A 229 36.63 4.81 -7.93
C HIS A 229 37.59 4.08 -6.98
N ALA A 230 37.17 2.92 -6.44
CA ALA A 230 38.00 1.98 -5.67
C ALA A 230 38.16 0.69 -6.48
#